data_AF-A0A357F521-F1
#
_entry.id   AF-A0A357F521-F1
#
_cell.length_a   1.000
_cell.length_b   1.000
_cell.length_c   1.000
_cell.angle_alpha   90.00
_cell.angle_beta   90.00
_cell.angle_gamma   90.00
#
_symmetry.space_group_name_H-M   'P 1'
#
loop_
_entity.id
_entity.type
_entity.pdbx_description
1 polymer ?
#
loop_
_entity_poly.entity_id
_entity_poly.type
_entity_poly.pdbx_seq_one_letter_code
_entity_poly.pdbx_strand_id
1 'polypeptide(L)'
;MGKLATGFNVDILYPDEYNDFIAEIYFEGNFICIISQEHGSQDLDIEFNIYSVEKKLRVSLSHFRGAIDYAVERLYDLRKR
;
A
#
# COMPACT_ATOMS: atom_id res chain seq x y z
N MET A 1 2.36 0.26 -12.55
CA MET A 1 2.23 -1.13 -12.08
C MET A 1 3.56 -1.87 -12.14
N GLY A 2 4.22 -2.02 -10.99
CA GLY A 2 5.28 -3.03 -10.83
C GLY A 2 4.67 -4.26 -10.15
N LYS A 3 4.73 -5.43 -10.78
CA LYS A 3 4.31 -6.69 -10.14
C LYS A 3 5.36 -7.06 -9.08
N LEU A 4 4.95 -7.14 -7.82
CA LEU A 4 5.82 -7.58 -6.72
C LEU A 4 5.15 -8.70 -5.95
N ALA A 5 5.92 -9.75 -5.69
CA ALA A 5 5.48 -11.00 -5.09
C ALA A 5 4.23 -11.61 -5.79
N THR A 6 4.02 -12.91 -5.63
CA THR A 6 2.94 -13.58 -6.38
C THR A 6 1.58 -13.07 -5.89
N GLY A 7 0.87 -12.32 -6.75
CA GLY A 7 -0.51 -11.88 -6.54
C GLY A 7 -0.70 -10.46 -6.01
N PHE A 8 0.36 -9.78 -5.54
CA PHE A 8 0.27 -8.39 -5.06
C PHE A 8 0.56 -7.37 -6.16
N ASN A 9 -0.13 -6.23 -6.11
CA ASN A 9 0.18 -5.04 -6.89
C ASN A 9 0.20 -3.83 -5.95
N VAL A 10 1.08 -2.87 -6.24
CA VAL A 10 1.17 -1.61 -5.53
C VAL A 10 1.03 -0.49 -6.54
N ASP A 11 0.05 0.38 -6.34
CA ASP A 11 -0.17 1.59 -7.12
C ASP A 11 0.13 2.82 -6.26
N ILE A 12 0.79 3.81 -6.86
CA ILE A 12 1.17 5.05 -6.18
C ILE A 12 0.32 6.18 -6.75
N LEU A 13 -0.37 6.89 -5.87
CA LEU A 13 -1.36 7.90 -6.23
C LEU A 13 -1.08 9.21 -5.49
N TYR A 14 -1.61 10.31 -6.03
CA TYR A 14 -1.66 11.61 -5.35
C TYR A 14 -3.12 12.10 -5.37
N PRO A 15 -3.99 11.51 -4.54
CA PRO A 15 -5.41 11.84 -4.49
C PRO A 15 -5.65 13.19 -3.79
N ASP A 16 -6.72 13.88 -4.17
CA ASP A 16 -7.09 15.20 -3.60
C ASP A 16 -7.39 15.16 -2.09
N GLU A 17 -7.73 13.98 -1.57
CA GLU A 17 -8.07 13.73 -0.17
C GLU A 17 -6.84 13.65 0.74
N TYR A 18 -5.65 13.48 0.18
CA TYR A 18 -4.40 13.35 0.92
C TYR A 18 -3.44 14.50 0.57
N ASN A 19 -2.65 14.91 1.55
CA ASN A 19 -1.67 15.99 1.38
C ASN A 19 -0.35 15.53 0.73
N ASP A 20 -0.18 14.23 0.49
CA ASP A 20 1.03 13.63 -0.06
C ASP A 20 0.69 12.38 -0.90
N PHE A 21 1.69 11.78 -1.53
CA PHE A 21 1.56 10.50 -2.21
C PHE A 21 1.12 9.41 -1.22
N ILE A 22 0.24 8.53 -1.70
CA ILE A 22 -0.17 7.31 -1.02
C ILE A 22 0.19 6.09 -1.86
N ALA A 23 0.31 4.95 -1.20
CA ALA A 23 0.46 3.66 -1.86
C ALA A 23 -0.75 2.77 -1.56
N GLU A 24 -1.47 2.39 -2.60
CA GLU A 24 -2.54 1.41 -2.51
C GLU A 24 -2.00 0.01 -2.79
N ILE A 25 -2.33 -0.94 -1.90
CA ILE A 25 -1.92 -2.34 -2.02
C ILE A 25 -3.14 -3.19 -2.40
N TYR A 26 -2.97 -3.97 -3.46
CA TYR A 26 -3.97 -4.88 -4.01
C TYR A 26 -3.47 -6.33 -3.97
N PHE A 27 -4.37 -7.28 -3.74
CA PHE A 27 -4.12 -8.71 -3.91
C PHE A 27 -5.16 -9.33 -4.85
N GLU A 28 -4.70 -9.90 -5.97
CA GLU A 28 -5.55 -10.50 -7.01
C GLU A 28 -6.68 -9.55 -7.48
N GLY A 29 -6.37 -8.25 -7.57
CA GLY A 29 -7.32 -7.21 -7.98
C GLY A 29 -8.23 -6.70 -6.86
N ASN A 30 -8.13 -7.23 -5.65
CA ASN A 30 -8.89 -6.76 -4.49
C ASN A 30 -8.04 -5.75 -3.70
N PHE A 31 -8.62 -4.60 -3.39
CA PHE A 31 -7.99 -3.59 -2.56
C PHE A 31 -7.85 -4.08 -1.11
N ILE A 32 -6.65 -3.93 -0.53
CA ILE A 32 -6.32 -4.42 0.80
C ILE A 32 -6.16 -3.27 1.78
N CYS A 33 -5.25 -2.34 1.46
CA CYS A 33 -4.91 -1.25 2.35
C CYS A 33 -4.24 -0.09 1.61
N ILE A 34 -4.22 1.07 2.27
CA ILE A 34 -3.44 2.26 1.91
C ILE A 34 -2.27 2.38 2.87
N ILE A 35 -1.11 2.79 2.36
CA ILE A 35 -0.02 3.34 3.16
C ILE A 35 0.10 4.83 2.82
N SER A 36 -0.01 5.70 3.82
CA SER A 36 0.09 7.15 3.65
C SER A 36 1.29 7.71 4.41
N GLN A 37 1.72 8.91 4.02
CA GLN A 37 2.76 9.68 4.72
C GLN A 37 2.19 10.93 5.39
N GLU A 38 0.90 10.93 5.73
CA GLU A 38 0.19 12.13 6.21
C GLU A 38 0.81 12.72 7.48
N HIS A 39 1.36 11.87 8.35
CA HIS A 39 2.09 12.25 9.56
C HIS A 39 3.62 12.32 9.38
N GLY A 40 4.09 12.21 8.14
CA GLY A 40 5.50 12.31 7.76
C GLY A 40 6.16 10.97 7.44
N SER A 41 7.36 11.02 6.86
CA SER A 41 8.04 9.81 6.33
C SER A 41 8.61 8.87 7.39
N GLN A 42 8.58 9.27 8.67
CA GLN A 42 9.01 8.42 9.78
C GLN A 42 7.83 7.80 10.53
N ASP A 43 6.62 8.26 10.25
CA ASP A 43 5.39 7.83 10.90
C ASP A 43 4.36 7.55 9.81
N LEU A 44 4.50 6.37 9.18
CA LEU A 44 3.64 5.94 8.10
C LEU A 44 2.38 5.30 8.66
N ASP A 45 1.23 5.73 8.18
CA ASP A 45 -0.05 5.13 8.53
C ASP A 45 -0.39 4.02 7.55
N ILE A 46 -1.05 2.98 8.07
CA ILE A 46 -1.63 1.92 7.25
C ILE A 46 -3.13 1.82 7.56
N GLU A 47 -3.94 1.99 6.53
CA GLU A 47 -5.40 1.91 6.60
C GLU A 47 -5.90 0.68 5.87
N PHE A 48 -6.57 -0.23 6.58
CA PHE A 48 -7.13 -1.44 5.99
C PHE A 48 -8.59 -1.23 5.58
N ASN A 49 -8.97 -1.76 4.42
CA ASN A 49 -10.37 -1.82 4.05
C ASN A 49 -11.06 -3.00 4.76
N ILE A 50 -11.81 -2.71 5.82
CA ILE A 50 -12.50 -3.72 6.64
C ILE A 50 -13.90 -4.05 6.08
N TYR A 51 -14.38 -3.36 5.04
CA TYR A 51 -15.78 -3.45 4.60
C TYR A 51 -16.19 -4.84 4.04
N SER A 52 -15.26 -5.77 3.79
CA SER A 52 -15.59 -7.17 3.45
C SER A 52 -15.49 -8.13 4.65
N VAL A 53 -16.22 -7.84 5.73
CA VAL A 53 -16.22 -8.66 6.97
C VAL A 53 -16.61 -10.14 6.71
N GLU A 54 -17.25 -10.43 5.57
CA GLU A 54 -17.71 -11.78 5.22
C GLU A 54 -16.64 -12.72 4.63
N LYS A 55 -15.47 -12.21 4.22
CA LYS A 55 -14.40 -13.04 3.65
C LYS A 55 -13.06 -12.76 4.31
N LYS A 56 -12.55 -13.76 5.04
CA LYS A 56 -11.17 -13.75 5.51
C LYS A 56 -10.23 -13.91 4.32
N LEU A 57 -9.42 -12.88 4.07
CA LEU A 57 -8.34 -12.98 3.12
C LEU A 57 -7.15 -13.72 3.76
N ARG A 58 -6.62 -14.74 3.08
CA ARG A 58 -5.39 -15.42 3.49
C ARG A 58 -4.32 -15.17 2.42
N VAL A 59 -3.25 -14.52 2.84
CA VAL A 59 -2.07 -14.21 1.99
C VAL A 59 -0.79 -14.68 2.68
N SER A 60 0.28 -14.86 1.91
CA SER A 60 1.60 -15.09 2.47
C SER A 60 2.10 -13.83 3.18
N LEU A 61 2.50 -13.97 4.45
CA LEU A 61 3.04 -12.86 5.23
C LEU A 61 4.32 -12.29 4.59
N SER A 62 5.19 -13.14 4.04
CA SER A 62 6.42 -12.68 3.38
C SER A 62 6.13 -11.88 2.11
N HIS A 63 5.10 -12.26 1.35
CA HIS A 63 4.71 -11.52 0.15
C HIS A 63 4.05 -10.19 0.51
N PHE A 64 3.19 -10.17 1.52
CA PHE A 64 2.56 -8.93 1.98
C PHE A 64 3.61 -7.96 2.53
N ARG A 65 4.56 -8.45 3.32
CA ARG A 65 5.70 -7.65 3.77
C ARG A 65 6.51 -7.07 2.60
N GLY A 66 6.78 -7.87 1.56
CA GLY A 66 7.47 -7.38 0.37
C GLY A 66 6.70 -6.28 -0.38
N ALA A 67 5.37 -6.35 -0.40
CA ALA A 67 4.53 -5.29 -0.99
C ALA A 67 4.59 -4.00 -0.15
N ILE A 68 4.58 -4.12 1.19
CA ILE A 68 4.78 -2.98 2.11
C ILE A 68 6.16 -2.36 1.90
N ASP A 69 7.22 -3.17 1.95
CA ASP A 69 8.60 -2.68 1.83
C ASP A 69 8.79 -1.90 0.51
N TYR A 70 8.24 -2.41 -0.59
CA TYR A 70 8.25 -1.69 -1.86
C TYR A 70 7.42 -0.40 -1.83
N ALA A 71 6.21 -0.43 -1.28
CA ALA A 71 5.37 0.77 -1.17
C ALA A 71 6.10 1.89 -0.42
N VAL A 72 6.74 1.55 0.70
CA VAL A 72 7.54 2.49 1.50
C VAL A 72 8.72 3.05 0.71
N GLU A 73 9.47 2.19 0.01
CA GLU A 73 10.60 2.60 -0.84
C GLU A 73 10.13 3.57 -1.94
N ARG A 74 9.01 3.27 -2.60
CA ARG A 74 8.47 4.11 -3.68
C ARG A 74 7.97 5.46 -3.20
N LEU A 75 7.30 5.52 -2.06
CA LEU A 75 6.87 6.78 -1.45
C LEU A 75 8.08 7.64 -1.08
N TYR A 76 9.10 7.03 -0.46
CA TYR A 76 10.32 7.73 -0.09
C TYR A 76 11.10 8.27 -1.29
N ASP A 77 11.18 7.50 -2.39
CA ASP A 77 11.80 7.92 -3.64
C ASP A 77 11.12 9.14 -4.28
N LEU A 78 9.79 9.20 -4.22
CA LEU A 78 9.01 10.29 -4.82
C LEU A 78 9.17 11.59 -4.05
N ARG A 79 9.28 11.52 -2.71
CA ARG A 79 9.50 12.71 -1.88
C ARG A 79 10.89 13.34 -2.04
N LYS A 80 11.89 12.55 -2.45
CA LYS A 80 13.24 13.06 -2.74
C LYS A 80 13.35 13.84 -4.05
N ARG A 81 12.32 13.81 -4.90
CA ARG A 81 12.28 14.48 -6.20
C ARG A 81 11.56 15.81 -6.09
#